data_AF-A0AB38YC13-F1
#
_entry.id   AF-A0AB38YC13-F1
#
_cell.length_a   1.000
_cell.length_b   1.000
_cell.length_c   1.000
_cell.angle_alpha   90.00
_cell.angle_beta   90.00
_cell.angle_gamma   90.00
#
_symmetry.space_group_name_H-M   'P 1'
#
loop_
_entity.id
_entity.type
_entity.pdbx_description
1 polymer ?
#
loop_
_entity_poly.entity_id
_entity_poly.type
_entity_poly.pdbx_seq_one_letter_code
_entity_poly.pdbx_strand_id
1 'polypeptide(L)'
;MTAQPKLVETEAATTELVVQSKPALLNANFDAVTERLERELEKYDVLVTVDTLADAKKLATELNKTATEFKTRRKAVVDEVSAPIKDFEAKVKELVDKCLAGRQKLLDQIKKFEDKTRDQAENLLAEHLVSLNEEHGVHPENQTAEYHDLIKVTAVTAKGNLTKAVKDTLAQRVRDDKAVQDRTDKRLLMLENASYKAGLKAPLTRAHVETFLFVDDATYEQRLNTMMQSELQREKVAEEKMRESIQKENDAKAAQEAKEKAAAQTAVVQTEPVAQPEPAAESGLSEADKLRQRAREIDQAANYTDDAAAYRREKAEAAELVRQANALDAQQSEPVVKSEEPVQYNATPDRTGVWGSPMGAKPSIDLIVGVYDQPDTHRKATATLEQGAEFAKAMTADQPNTVYAMWVNSIANSPAALFLNGQTYLMEA
;
A
#
# COMPACT_ATOMS: atom_id res chain seq x y z
N MET A 1 -42.13 25.06 -23.12
CA MET A 1 -42.39 24.32 -24.36
C MET A 1 -41.52 23.07 -24.35
N THR A 2 -42.01 21.99 -23.75
CA THR A 2 -41.22 20.78 -23.50
C THR A 2 -41.64 19.75 -24.55
N ALA A 3 -40.77 19.52 -25.54
CA ALA A 3 -40.99 18.54 -26.58
C ALA A 3 -41.00 17.14 -25.96
N GLN A 4 -42.17 16.49 -25.97
CA GLN A 4 -42.28 15.06 -25.68
C GLN A 4 -41.57 14.28 -26.81
N PRO A 5 -40.76 13.26 -26.49
CA PRO A 5 -40.31 12.33 -27.52
C PRO A 5 -41.53 11.57 -28.04
N LYS A 6 -41.83 11.80 -29.31
CA LYS A 6 -42.89 11.15 -30.07
C LYS A 6 -42.58 9.65 -30.10
N LEU A 7 -43.27 8.88 -29.27
CA LEU A 7 -43.35 7.43 -29.45
C LEU A 7 -44.02 7.22 -30.80
N VAL A 8 -43.22 6.81 -31.79
CA VAL A 8 -43.74 6.33 -33.06
C VAL A 8 -44.44 5.02 -32.73
N GLU A 9 -45.76 5.06 -32.64
CA GLU A 9 -46.61 3.88 -32.72
C GLU A 9 -46.37 3.25 -34.09
N THR A 10 -45.40 2.34 -34.15
CA THR A 10 -45.30 1.40 -35.26
C THR A 10 -46.43 0.39 -35.11
N GLU A 11 -47.41 0.48 -36.01
CA GLU A 11 -48.43 -0.53 -36.27
C GLU A 11 -47.81 -1.93 -36.18
N ALA A 12 -48.41 -2.78 -35.35
CA ALA A 12 -48.05 -4.18 -35.21
C ALA A 12 -48.44 -4.95 -36.49
N ALA A 13 -47.67 -4.78 -37.55
CA ALA A 13 -47.64 -5.71 -38.66
C ALA A 13 -46.93 -6.97 -38.15
N THR A 14 -47.70 -8.04 -37.94
CA THR A 14 -47.26 -9.38 -37.52
C THR A 14 -45.87 -9.72 -38.08
N THR A 15 -44.85 -9.60 -37.23
CA THR A 15 -43.43 -9.65 -37.57
C THR A 15 -42.88 -11.07 -37.42
N GLU A 16 -43.67 -12.07 -37.82
CA GLU A 16 -43.26 -13.46 -37.73
C GLU A 16 -42.60 -13.90 -39.05
N LEU A 17 -41.45 -14.59 -38.94
CA LEU A 17 -40.81 -15.22 -40.09
C LEU A 17 -41.69 -16.41 -40.55
N VAL A 18 -42.55 -16.18 -41.54
CA VAL A 18 -43.38 -17.22 -42.14
C VAL A 18 -42.57 -17.94 -43.21
N VAL A 19 -42.25 -19.22 -42.97
CA VAL A 19 -41.52 -20.08 -43.93
C VAL A 19 -42.51 -20.99 -44.63
N GLN A 20 -42.70 -20.82 -45.94
CA GLN A 20 -43.43 -21.74 -46.78
C GLN A 20 -42.44 -22.63 -47.54
N SER A 21 -42.52 -23.94 -47.34
CA SER A 21 -41.66 -24.92 -48.00
C SER A 21 -42.48 -25.85 -48.89
N LYS A 22 -42.02 -26.05 -50.13
CA LYS A 22 -42.48 -27.13 -51.01
C LYS A 22 -41.27 -28.00 -51.36
N PRO A 23 -41.19 -29.25 -50.87
CA PRO A 23 -40.04 -30.11 -51.13
C PRO A 23 -39.85 -30.37 -52.63
N ALA A 24 -38.60 -30.34 -53.09
CA ALA A 24 -38.27 -30.76 -54.45
C ALA A 24 -38.32 -32.29 -54.54
N LEU A 25 -39.22 -32.82 -55.36
CA LEU A 25 -39.27 -34.25 -55.69
C LEU A 25 -38.33 -34.51 -56.87
N LEU A 26 -37.19 -35.15 -56.61
CA LEU A 26 -36.23 -35.55 -57.64
C LEU A 26 -36.61 -36.93 -58.19
N ASN A 27 -37.32 -36.95 -59.31
CA ASN A 27 -37.60 -38.16 -60.07
C ASN A 27 -36.66 -38.27 -61.27
N ALA A 28 -36.08 -39.45 -61.47
CA ALA A 28 -35.31 -39.78 -62.66
C ALA A 28 -35.79 -41.12 -63.23
N ASN A 29 -35.49 -41.36 -64.50
CA ASN A 29 -35.79 -42.59 -65.22
C ASN A 29 -34.81 -43.71 -64.87
N PHE A 30 -34.62 -43.98 -63.58
CA PHE A 30 -33.64 -44.95 -63.08
C PHE A 30 -33.83 -46.32 -63.72
N ASP A 31 -35.06 -46.84 -63.79
CA ASP A 31 -35.35 -48.15 -64.35
C ASP A 31 -34.94 -48.25 -65.83
N ALA A 32 -35.32 -47.25 -66.63
CA ALA A 32 -34.97 -47.21 -68.06
C ALA A 32 -33.45 -47.05 -68.31
N VAL A 33 -32.76 -46.31 -67.44
CA VAL A 33 -31.30 -46.12 -67.53
C VAL A 33 -30.56 -47.38 -67.08
N THR A 34 -31.04 -48.06 -66.02
CA THR A 34 -30.51 -49.34 -65.55
C THR A 34 -30.68 -50.42 -66.62
N GLU A 35 -31.87 -50.58 -67.20
CA GLU A 35 -32.11 -51.57 -68.27
C GLU A 35 -31.28 -51.30 -69.53
N ARG A 36 -31.01 -50.03 -69.85
CA ARG A 36 -30.12 -49.67 -70.96
C ARG A 36 -28.67 -50.02 -70.62
N LEU A 37 -28.22 -49.69 -69.41
CA LEU A 37 -26.86 -49.94 -68.97
C LEU A 37 -26.60 -51.45 -68.88
N GLU A 38 -27.53 -52.24 -68.34
CA GLU A 38 -27.44 -53.70 -68.28
C GLU A 38 -27.32 -54.33 -69.68
N ARG A 39 -28.16 -53.91 -70.63
CA ARG A 39 -28.07 -54.35 -72.04
C ARG A 39 -26.79 -53.91 -72.76
N GLU A 40 -26.22 -52.77 -72.37
CA GLU A 40 -24.91 -52.32 -72.89
C GLU A 40 -23.78 -53.14 -72.24
N LEU A 41 -23.89 -53.47 -70.95
CA LEU A 41 -22.93 -54.27 -70.19
C LEU A 41 -22.87 -55.73 -70.61
N GLU A 42 -23.98 -56.34 -71.03
CA GLU A 42 -24.03 -57.70 -71.60
C GLU A 42 -23.10 -57.87 -72.82
N LYS A 43 -22.88 -56.79 -73.58
CA LYS A 43 -21.97 -56.76 -74.73
C LYS A 43 -20.49 -56.82 -74.33
N TYR A 44 -20.19 -56.67 -73.04
CA TYR A 44 -18.84 -56.59 -72.49
C TYR A 44 -18.42 -57.83 -71.70
N ASP A 45 -19.25 -58.89 -71.69
CA ASP A 45 -18.89 -60.21 -71.17
C ASP A 45 -17.98 -60.97 -72.17
N VAL A 46 -16.87 -60.33 -72.57
CA VAL A 46 -15.90 -60.83 -73.55
C VAL A 46 -14.56 -61.05 -72.84
N LEU A 47 -14.01 -62.26 -72.94
CA LEU A 47 -12.66 -62.58 -72.43
C LEU A 47 -11.60 -61.67 -73.10
N VAL A 48 -10.86 -60.92 -72.29
CA VAL A 48 -9.78 -60.06 -72.77
C VAL A 48 -8.59 -60.91 -73.19
N THR A 49 -8.30 -60.93 -74.49
CA THR A 49 -7.14 -61.60 -75.11
C THR A 49 -6.24 -60.55 -75.77
N VAL A 50 -5.06 -60.97 -76.28
CA VAL A 50 -4.08 -60.05 -76.89
C VAL A 50 -4.67 -59.29 -78.08
N ASP A 51 -5.56 -59.93 -78.85
CA ASP A 51 -6.20 -59.35 -80.03
C ASP A 51 -7.40 -58.44 -79.67
N THR A 52 -8.04 -58.63 -78.50
CA THR A 52 -9.22 -57.84 -78.07
C THR A 52 -8.89 -56.71 -77.09
N LEU A 53 -7.64 -56.63 -76.64
CA LEU A 53 -7.16 -55.66 -75.64
C LEU A 53 -7.39 -54.20 -76.04
N ALA A 54 -7.22 -53.87 -77.33
CA ALA A 54 -7.40 -52.51 -77.82
C ALA A 54 -8.86 -52.03 -77.71
N ASP A 55 -9.81 -52.91 -78.02
CA ASP A 55 -11.23 -52.58 -77.95
C ASP A 55 -11.75 -52.62 -76.50
N ALA A 56 -11.26 -53.53 -75.66
CA ALA A 56 -11.54 -53.53 -74.22
C ALA A 56 -11.14 -52.20 -73.55
N LYS A 57 -9.99 -51.61 -73.92
CA LYS A 57 -9.55 -50.30 -73.43
C LYS A 57 -10.46 -49.14 -73.88
N LYS A 58 -10.96 -49.17 -75.12
CA LYS A 58 -11.93 -48.18 -75.61
C LYS A 58 -13.25 -48.28 -74.84
N LEU A 59 -13.73 -49.51 -74.63
CA LEU A 59 -14.96 -49.78 -73.89
C LEU A 59 -14.89 -49.32 -72.42
N ALA A 60 -13.77 -49.61 -71.74
CA ALA A 60 -13.53 -49.10 -70.39
C ALA A 60 -13.51 -47.55 -70.34
N THR A 61 -13.01 -46.91 -71.40
CA THR A 61 -13.01 -45.44 -71.51
C THR A 61 -14.43 -44.90 -71.68
N GLU A 62 -15.27 -45.52 -72.52
CA GLU A 62 -16.68 -45.12 -72.70
C GLU A 62 -17.50 -45.32 -71.42
N LEU A 63 -17.34 -46.44 -70.70
CA LEU A 63 -18.00 -46.66 -69.40
C LEU A 63 -17.62 -45.58 -68.37
N ASN A 64 -16.33 -45.21 -68.33
CA ASN A 64 -15.87 -44.12 -67.47
C ASN A 64 -16.50 -42.76 -67.86
N LYS A 65 -16.72 -42.54 -69.17
CA LYS A 65 -17.36 -41.33 -69.68
C LYS A 65 -18.82 -41.26 -69.26
N THR A 66 -19.59 -42.33 -69.45
CA THR A 66 -20.99 -42.45 -68.99
C THR A 66 -21.11 -42.29 -67.47
N ALA A 67 -20.23 -42.92 -66.69
CA ALA A 67 -20.20 -42.75 -65.24
C ALA A 67 -19.91 -41.29 -64.83
N THR A 68 -19.04 -40.61 -65.56
CA THR A 68 -18.71 -39.18 -65.34
C THR A 68 -19.90 -38.29 -65.68
N GLU A 69 -20.64 -38.60 -66.75
CA GLU A 69 -21.86 -37.89 -67.13
C GLU A 69 -22.94 -38.01 -66.05
N PHE A 70 -23.19 -39.20 -65.51
CA PHE A 70 -24.13 -39.39 -64.39
C PHE A 70 -23.74 -38.59 -63.16
N LYS A 71 -22.45 -38.63 -62.78
CA LYS A 71 -21.93 -37.83 -61.65
C LYS A 71 -22.12 -36.34 -61.88
N THR A 72 -21.85 -35.87 -63.10
CA THR A 72 -21.97 -34.46 -63.49
C THR A 72 -23.43 -34.01 -63.47
N ARG A 73 -24.34 -34.79 -64.05
CA ARG A 73 -25.77 -34.47 -64.09
C ARG A 73 -26.39 -34.49 -62.69
N ARG A 74 -26.05 -35.49 -61.87
CA ARG A 74 -26.43 -35.52 -60.45
C ARG A 74 -25.97 -34.26 -59.73
N LYS A 75 -24.70 -33.89 -59.89
CA LYS A 75 -24.14 -32.71 -59.23
C LYS A 75 -24.87 -31.43 -59.66
N ALA A 76 -25.08 -31.23 -60.96
CA ALA A 76 -25.78 -30.06 -61.48
C ALA A 76 -27.21 -29.93 -60.91
N VAL A 77 -27.98 -31.03 -60.86
CA VAL A 77 -29.35 -31.02 -60.32
C VAL A 77 -29.36 -30.80 -58.81
N VAL A 78 -28.42 -31.39 -58.07
CA VAL A 78 -28.29 -31.16 -56.61
C VAL A 78 -27.88 -29.71 -56.31
N ASP A 79 -26.98 -29.14 -57.12
CA ASP A 79 -26.56 -27.74 -56.99
C ASP A 79 -27.75 -26.80 -57.27
N GLU A 80 -28.55 -27.07 -58.30
CA GLU A 80 -29.76 -26.30 -58.63
C GLU A 80 -30.84 -26.37 -57.53
N VAL A 81 -31.13 -27.56 -57.01
CA VAL A 81 -32.14 -27.73 -55.95
C VAL A 81 -31.66 -27.20 -54.60
N SER A 82 -30.36 -27.25 -54.32
CA SER A 82 -29.80 -26.71 -53.07
C SER A 82 -29.61 -25.19 -53.10
N ALA A 83 -29.59 -24.55 -54.27
CA ALA A 83 -29.40 -23.09 -54.37
C ALA A 83 -30.47 -22.29 -53.62
N PRO A 84 -31.78 -22.55 -53.76
CA PRO A 84 -32.81 -21.86 -52.97
C PRO A 84 -32.67 -22.06 -51.45
N ILE A 85 -32.18 -23.23 -51.01
CA ILE A 85 -31.95 -23.53 -49.59
C ILE A 85 -30.78 -22.70 -49.07
N LYS A 86 -29.66 -22.66 -49.80
CA LYS A 86 -28.49 -21.85 -49.45
C LYS A 86 -28.82 -20.36 -49.42
N ASP A 87 -29.59 -19.88 -50.39
CA ASP A 87 -30.06 -18.49 -50.44
C ASP A 87 -30.97 -18.16 -49.25
N PHE A 88 -31.85 -19.08 -48.86
CA PHE A 88 -32.70 -18.93 -47.68
C PHE A 88 -31.85 -18.90 -46.39
N GLU A 89 -30.92 -19.84 -46.21
CA GLU A 89 -30.01 -19.86 -45.06
C GLU A 89 -29.18 -18.57 -44.96
N ALA A 90 -28.69 -18.07 -46.08
CA ALA A 90 -27.95 -16.81 -46.14
C ALA A 90 -28.81 -15.60 -45.72
N LYS A 91 -30.07 -15.52 -46.20
CA LYS A 91 -31.00 -14.45 -45.83
C LYS A 91 -31.38 -14.51 -44.36
N VAL A 92 -31.66 -15.70 -43.83
CA VAL A 92 -31.94 -15.88 -42.40
C VAL A 92 -30.74 -15.50 -41.55
N LYS A 93 -29.53 -15.90 -41.98
CA LYS A 93 -28.28 -15.49 -41.32
C LYS A 93 -28.12 -13.96 -41.31
N GLU A 94 -28.38 -13.29 -42.42
CA GLU A 94 -28.33 -11.82 -42.48
C GLU A 94 -29.32 -11.17 -41.50
N LEU A 95 -30.53 -11.73 -41.36
CA LEU A 95 -31.51 -11.25 -40.37
C LEU A 95 -31.01 -11.45 -38.93
N VAL A 96 -30.46 -12.63 -38.62
CA VAL A 96 -29.86 -12.92 -37.31
C VAL A 96 -28.71 -11.95 -37.01
N ASP A 97 -27.82 -11.74 -37.98
CA ASP A 97 -26.67 -10.84 -37.84
C ASP A 97 -27.14 -9.39 -37.59
N LYS A 98 -28.20 -8.94 -38.26
CA LYS A 98 -28.83 -7.62 -37.99
C LYS A 98 -29.38 -7.53 -36.56
N CYS A 99 -30.04 -8.57 -36.07
CA CYS A 99 -30.55 -8.61 -34.69
C CYS A 99 -29.41 -8.56 -33.66
N LEU A 100 -28.35 -9.34 -33.87
CA LEU A 100 -27.19 -9.36 -32.97
C LEU A 100 -26.42 -8.04 -32.98
N ALA A 101 -26.20 -7.46 -34.16
CA ALA A 101 -25.57 -6.14 -34.29
C ALA A 101 -26.41 -5.04 -33.63
N GLY A 102 -27.74 -5.08 -33.80
CA GLY A 102 -28.66 -4.18 -33.12
C GLY A 102 -28.61 -4.31 -31.59
N ARG A 103 -28.61 -5.54 -31.08
CA ARG A 103 -28.45 -5.83 -29.64
C ARG A 103 -27.12 -5.29 -29.11
N GLN A 104 -26.01 -5.52 -29.81
CA GLN A 104 -24.70 -5.05 -29.36
C GLN A 104 -24.65 -3.52 -29.28
N LYS A 105 -25.20 -2.81 -30.28
CA LYS A 105 -25.32 -1.35 -30.25
C LYS A 105 -26.10 -0.85 -29.04
N LEU A 106 -27.20 -1.52 -28.67
CA LEU A 106 -27.99 -1.18 -27.48
C LEU A 106 -27.20 -1.43 -26.19
N LEU A 107 -26.49 -2.55 -26.08
CA LEU A 107 -25.65 -2.84 -24.92
C LEU A 107 -24.54 -1.79 -24.74
N ASP A 108 -23.90 -1.38 -25.83
CA ASP A 108 -22.87 -0.35 -25.80
C ASP A 108 -23.44 1.01 -25.38
N GLN A 109 -24.64 1.35 -25.84
CA GLN A 109 -25.36 2.57 -25.44
C GLN A 109 -25.77 2.53 -23.96
N ILE A 110 -26.30 1.40 -23.48
CA ILE A 110 -26.66 1.18 -22.08
C ILE A 110 -25.42 1.37 -21.21
N LYS A 111 -24.31 0.70 -21.54
CA LYS A 111 -23.06 0.82 -20.78
C LYS A 111 -22.59 2.27 -20.68
N LYS A 112 -22.51 2.99 -21.81
CA LYS A 112 -22.11 4.41 -21.83
C LYS A 112 -23.04 5.29 -20.98
N PHE A 113 -24.34 5.02 -21.02
CA PHE A 113 -25.32 5.74 -20.22
C PHE A 113 -25.16 5.46 -18.73
N GLU A 114 -24.99 4.19 -18.34
CA GLU A 114 -24.78 3.80 -16.95
C GLU A 114 -23.49 4.39 -16.37
N ASP A 115 -22.37 4.28 -17.11
CA ASP A 115 -21.07 4.81 -16.70
C ASP A 115 -21.17 6.33 -16.48
N LYS A 116 -21.72 7.07 -17.46
CA LYS A 116 -21.95 8.51 -17.33
C LYS A 116 -22.86 8.85 -16.14
N THR A 117 -23.87 8.03 -15.86
CA THR A 117 -24.78 8.26 -14.73
C THR A 117 -24.07 8.01 -13.40
N ARG A 118 -23.18 7.01 -13.32
CA ARG A 118 -22.34 6.76 -12.13
C ARG A 118 -21.35 7.90 -11.90
N ASP A 119 -20.69 8.39 -12.94
CA ASP A 119 -19.80 9.56 -12.85
C ASP A 119 -20.55 10.80 -12.35
N GLN A 120 -21.77 11.03 -12.85
CA GLN A 120 -22.64 12.09 -12.36
C GLN A 120 -23.03 11.91 -10.88
N ALA A 121 -23.35 10.68 -10.48
CA ALA A 121 -23.67 10.37 -9.09
C ALA A 121 -22.48 10.64 -8.16
N GLU A 122 -21.28 10.23 -8.56
CA GLU A 122 -20.05 10.43 -7.81
C GLU A 122 -19.74 11.92 -7.60
N ASN A 123 -19.79 12.72 -8.67
CA ASN A 123 -19.57 14.17 -8.59
C ASN A 123 -20.59 14.84 -7.65
N LEU A 124 -21.89 14.52 -7.80
CA LEU A 124 -22.93 15.07 -6.95
C LEU A 124 -22.79 14.64 -5.49
N LEU A 125 -22.35 13.39 -5.23
CA LEU A 125 -22.11 12.89 -3.88
C LEU A 125 -20.93 13.60 -3.22
N ALA A 126 -19.83 13.76 -3.95
CA ALA A 126 -18.66 14.48 -3.47
C ALA A 126 -19.01 15.95 -3.14
N GLU A 127 -19.69 16.66 -4.05
CA GLU A 127 -20.14 18.04 -3.83
C GLU A 127 -21.09 18.14 -2.62
N HIS A 128 -22.03 17.20 -2.51
CA HIS A 128 -23.00 17.22 -1.41
C HIS A 128 -22.35 16.88 -0.06
N LEU A 129 -21.38 15.96 -0.02
CA LEU A 129 -20.64 15.61 1.19
C LEU A 129 -19.85 16.81 1.72
N VAL A 130 -19.13 17.52 0.85
CA VAL A 130 -18.43 18.77 1.22
C VAL A 130 -19.42 19.78 1.81
N SER A 131 -20.55 20.00 1.11
CA SER A 131 -21.58 20.93 1.57
C SER A 131 -22.17 20.53 2.94
N LEU A 132 -22.41 19.24 3.17
CA LEU A 132 -22.94 18.73 4.45
C LEU A 132 -21.93 18.88 5.57
N ASN A 133 -20.65 18.60 5.31
CA ASN A 133 -19.58 18.76 6.30
C ASN A 133 -19.43 20.23 6.71
N GLU A 134 -19.52 21.15 5.75
CA GLU A 134 -19.53 22.59 6.01
C GLU A 134 -20.78 23.03 6.79
N GLU A 135 -21.97 22.59 6.37
CA GLU A 135 -23.25 22.90 7.03
C GLU A 135 -23.29 22.41 8.48
N HIS A 136 -22.78 21.22 8.75
CA HIS A 136 -22.73 20.63 10.09
C HIS A 136 -21.50 21.04 10.90
N GLY A 137 -20.53 21.73 10.31
CA GLY A 137 -19.31 22.16 10.98
C GLY A 137 -18.43 20.99 11.43
N VAL A 138 -18.32 19.94 10.61
CA VAL A 138 -17.49 18.76 10.87
C VAL A 138 -16.03 19.05 10.51
N HIS A 139 -15.14 18.96 11.50
CA HIS A 139 -13.70 19.18 11.30
C HIS A 139 -13.09 18.08 10.43
N PRO A 140 -12.06 18.38 9.61
CA PRO A 140 -11.42 17.41 8.72
C PRO A 140 -10.95 16.12 9.41
N GLU A 141 -10.53 16.19 10.68
CA GLU A 141 -10.10 15.03 11.48
C GLU A 141 -11.24 14.04 11.80
N ASN A 142 -12.49 14.48 11.71
CA ASN A 142 -13.68 13.66 12.00
C ASN A 142 -14.50 13.34 10.75
N GLN A 143 -14.07 13.74 9.55
CA GLN A 143 -14.78 13.44 8.31
C GLN A 143 -14.49 12.00 7.86
N THR A 144 -15.28 11.06 8.34
CA THR A 144 -15.14 9.61 8.04
C THR A 144 -16.25 9.07 7.14
N ALA A 145 -17.28 9.87 6.85
CA ALA A 145 -18.38 9.50 5.98
C ALA A 145 -17.92 9.16 4.54
N GLU A 146 -17.99 7.87 4.19
CA GLU A 146 -17.79 7.39 2.82
C GLU A 146 -19.09 7.45 2.00
N TYR A 147 -18.97 7.42 0.66
CA TYR A 147 -20.14 7.41 -0.25
C TYR A 147 -20.01 6.43 -1.44
N HIS A 148 -18.91 5.69 -1.56
CA HIS A 148 -18.64 4.85 -2.74
C HIS A 148 -19.73 3.79 -3.00
N ASP A 149 -20.34 3.24 -1.94
CA ASP A 149 -21.45 2.29 -2.02
C ASP A 149 -22.76 2.90 -2.54
N LEU A 150 -22.86 4.22 -2.55
CA LEU A 150 -24.02 4.99 -3.03
C LEU A 150 -23.91 5.33 -4.53
N ILE A 151 -22.76 5.09 -5.16
CA ILE A 151 -22.53 5.34 -6.59
C ILE A 151 -23.27 4.29 -7.43
N LYS A 152 -24.53 4.58 -7.75
CA LYS A 152 -25.44 3.69 -8.49
C LYS A 152 -26.24 4.51 -9.52
N VAL A 153 -26.66 3.85 -10.60
CA VAL A 153 -27.51 4.48 -11.63
C VAL A 153 -28.81 5.03 -11.02
N THR A 154 -29.35 4.33 -10.02
CA THR A 154 -30.57 4.74 -9.30
C THR A 154 -30.35 5.86 -8.29
N ALA A 155 -29.10 6.29 -8.04
CA ALA A 155 -28.80 7.37 -7.11
C ALA A 155 -29.20 8.74 -7.67
N VAL A 156 -29.28 8.86 -9.00
CA VAL A 156 -29.62 10.10 -9.71
C VAL A 156 -31.04 10.00 -10.26
N THR A 157 -31.81 11.06 -10.06
CA THR A 157 -33.18 11.19 -10.61
C THR A 157 -33.15 11.52 -12.10
N ALA A 158 -34.27 11.35 -12.80
CA ALA A 158 -34.40 11.78 -14.19
C ALA A 158 -34.13 13.29 -14.42
N LYS A 159 -34.17 14.10 -13.35
CA LYS A 159 -33.86 15.54 -13.37
C LYS A 159 -32.36 15.84 -13.14
N GLY A 160 -31.52 14.82 -12.95
CA GLY A 160 -30.08 15.00 -12.71
C GLY A 160 -29.71 15.32 -11.26
N ASN A 161 -30.64 15.19 -10.30
CA ASN A 161 -30.37 15.42 -8.88
C ASN A 161 -30.26 14.11 -8.10
N LEU A 162 -29.50 14.08 -7.01
CA LEU A 162 -29.49 12.95 -6.07
C LEU A 162 -30.89 12.65 -5.53
N THR A 163 -31.21 11.36 -5.42
CA THR A 163 -32.45 10.90 -4.80
C THR A 163 -32.48 11.22 -3.30
N LYS A 164 -33.69 11.39 -2.74
CA LYS A 164 -33.88 11.66 -1.32
C LYS A 164 -33.23 10.59 -0.43
N ALA A 165 -33.39 9.31 -0.78
CA ALA A 165 -32.82 8.21 0.01
C ALA A 165 -31.28 8.29 0.11
N VAL A 166 -30.61 8.63 -0.99
CA VAL A 166 -29.15 8.80 -1.01
C VAL A 166 -28.73 10.02 -0.20
N LYS A 167 -29.43 11.15 -0.35
CA LYS A 167 -29.18 12.36 0.46
C LYS A 167 -29.33 12.10 1.95
N ASP A 168 -30.43 11.46 2.35
CA ASP A 168 -30.71 11.14 3.75
C ASP A 168 -29.66 10.20 4.35
N THR A 169 -29.19 9.22 3.56
CA THR A 169 -28.13 8.29 3.98
C THR A 169 -26.81 9.02 4.20
N LEU A 170 -26.39 9.85 3.24
CA LEU A 170 -25.17 10.64 3.35
C LEU A 170 -25.24 11.64 4.52
N ALA A 171 -26.37 12.32 4.68
CA ALA A 171 -26.63 13.23 5.80
C ALA A 171 -26.68 12.51 7.15
N GLN A 172 -27.08 11.23 7.21
CA GLN A 172 -26.97 10.44 8.42
C GLN A 172 -25.51 10.17 8.77
N ARG A 173 -24.68 9.76 7.80
CA ARG A 173 -23.24 9.51 8.02
C ARG A 173 -22.51 10.76 8.52
N VAL A 174 -22.78 11.93 7.92
CA VAL A 174 -22.20 13.21 8.38
C VAL A 174 -22.69 13.58 9.79
N ARG A 175 -23.95 13.27 10.13
CA ARG A 175 -24.45 13.47 11.50
C ARG A 175 -23.78 12.54 12.51
N ASP A 176 -23.43 11.33 12.11
CA ASP A 176 -22.68 10.39 12.95
C ASP A 176 -21.25 10.91 13.19
N ASP A 177 -20.58 11.43 12.16
CA ASP A 177 -19.28 12.12 12.28
C ASP A 177 -19.38 13.33 13.25
N LYS A 178 -20.42 14.15 13.08
CA LYS A 178 -20.67 15.30 13.96
C LYS A 178 -20.91 14.87 15.40
N ALA A 179 -21.64 13.78 15.63
CA ALA A 179 -21.88 13.25 16.97
C ALA A 179 -20.57 12.78 17.64
N VAL A 180 -19.65 12.19 16.87
CA VAL A 180 -18.31 11.82 17.38
C VAL A 180 -17.51 13.06 17.77
N GLN A 181 -17.54 14.10 16.94
CA GLN A 181 -16.89 15.39 17.25
C GLN A 181 -17.47 16.02 18.51
N ASP A 182 -18.80 16.19 18.60
CA ASP A 182 -19.46 16.84 19.74
C ASP A 182 -19.20 16.08 21.06
N ARG A 183 -19.19 14.75 20.99
CA ARG A 183 -18.83 13.90 22.13
C ARG A 183 -17.38 14.12 22.56
N THR A 184 -16.47 14.22 21.59
CA THR A 184 -15.04 14.46 21.83
C THR A 184 -14.81 15.84 22.44
N ASP A 185 -15.44 16.88 21.88
CA ASP A 185 -15.36 18.26 22.37
C ASP A 185 -15.90 18.38 23.80
N LYS A 186 -17.04 17.73 24.08
CA LYS A 186 -17.60 17.67 25.44
C LYS A 186 -16.64 16.98 26.42
N ARG A 187 -16.02 15.86 26.02
CA ARG A 187 -15.05 15.12 26.85
C ARG A 187 -13.84 15.99 27.19
N LEU A 188 -13.31 16.72 26.21
CA LEU A 188 -12.17 17.63 26.41
C LEU A 188 -12.55 18.83 27.28
N LEU A 189 -13.71 19.43 27.07
CA LEU A 189 -14.21 20.55 27.88
C LEU A 189 -14.41 20.15 29.36
N MET A 190 -14.84 18.92 29.61
CA MET A 190 -15.05 18.41 30.97
C MET A 190 -13.78 17.88 31.63
N LEU A 191 -12.70 17.65 30.88
CA LEU A 191 -11.48 16.98 31.34
C LEU A 191 -10.77 17.78 32.44
N GLU A 192 -10.61 19.08 32.26
CA GLU A 192 -9.96 19.96 33.23
C GLU A 192 -10.75 19.99 34.55
N ASN A 193 -12.06 20.19 34.46
CA ASN A 193 -12.96 20.17 35.61
C ASN A 193 -12.94 18.83 36.35
N ALA A 194 -12.90 17.72 35.62
CA ALA A 194 -12.80 16.38 36.21
C ALA A 194 -11.46 16.18 36.95
N SER A 195 -10.37 16.67 36.36
CA SER A 195 -9.03 16.56 36.94
C SER A 195 -8.92 17.29 38.27
N TYR A 196 -9.39 18.54 38.34
CA TYR A 196 -9.39 19.29 39.60
C TYR A 196 -10.34 18.71 40.65
N LYS A 197 -11.52 18.21 40.23
CA LYS A 197 -12.44 17.50 41.14
C LYS A 197 -11.82 16.24 41.73
N ALA A 198 -10.95 15.56 40.98
CA ALA A 198 -10.20 14.41 41.48
C ALA A 198 -9.06 14.80 42.45
N GLY A 199 -8.69 16.08 42.51
CA GLY A 199 -7.66 16.61 43.41
C GLY A 199 -6.26 16.67 42.80
N LEU A 200 -6.14 16.53 41.47
CA LEU A 200 -4.86 16.71 40.76
C LEU A 200 -4.42 18.18 40.83
N LYS A 201 -3.12 18.42 40.98
CA LYS A 201 -2.57 19.79 40.97
C LYS A 201 -2.47 20.35 39.55
N ALA A 202 -2.14 19.50 38.58
CA ALA A 202 -2.13 19.83 37.17
C ALA A 202 -3.24 19.07 36.44
N PRO A 203 -4.07 19.74 35.60
CA PRO A 203 -5.14 19.07 34.89
C PRO A 203 -4.62 18.15 33.79
N LEU A 204 -5.35 17.06 33.52
CA LEU A 204 -5.08 16.22 32.36
C LEU A 204 -5.39 17.00 31.07
N THR A 205 -4.56 16.77 30.06
CA THR A 205 -4.69 17.37 28.72
C THR A 205 -5.15 16.33 27.69
N ARG A 206 -5.52 16.77 26.47
CA ARG A 206 -5.91 15.87 25.35
C ARG A 206 -4.91 14.73 25.15
N ALA A 207 -3.61 15.01 25.24
CA ALA A 207 -2.54 14.01 25.05
C ALA A 207 -2.63 12.83 26.03
N HIS A 208 -3.15 13.03 27.24
CA HIS A 208 -3.31 11.96 28.23
C HIS A 208 -4.45 11.00 27.85
N VAL A 209 -5.52 11.53 27.26
CA VAL A 209 -6.76 10.78 26.99
C VAL A 209 -6.90 10.33 25.53
N GLU A 210 -6.02 10.78 24.64
CA GLU A 210 -6.09 10.56 23.19
C GLU A 210 -6.32 9.09 22.81
N THR A 211 -5.59 8.17 23.47
CA THR A 211 -5.66 6.73 23.20
C THR A 211 -7.03 6.09 23.45
N PHE A 212 -7.90 6.75 24.22
CA PHE A 212 -9.24 6.29 24.52
C PHE A 212 -10.30 7.37 24.32
N LEU A 213 -10.00 8.43 23.58
CA LEU A 213 -10.90 9.57 23.41
C LEU A 213 -12.15 9.24 22.60
N PHE A 214 -12.10 8.20 21.77
CA PHE A 214 -13.18 7.83 20.84
C PHE A 214 -13.98 6.58 21.25
N VAL A 215 -13.64 5.96 22.37
CA VAL A 215 -14.36 4.76 22.88
C VAL A 215 -15.76 5.11 23.38
N ASP A 216 -16.58 4.10 23.70
CA ASP A 216 -17.91 4.31 24.30
C ASP A 216 -17.82 5.04 25.66
N ASP A 217 -18.94 5.62 26.10
CA ASP A 217 -18.97 6.47 27.30
C ASP A 217 -18.55 5.71 28.58
N ALA A 218 -19.00 4.47 28.75
CA ALA A 218 -18.67 3.68 29.93
C ALA A 218 -17.17 3.35 29.99
N THR A 219 -16.60 2.91 28.87
CA THR A 219 -15.16 2.64 28.77
C THR A 219 -14.32 3.91 28.94
N TYR A 220 -14.80 5.06 28.42
CA TYR A 220 -14.11 6.35 28.57
C TYR A 220 -14.01 6.75 30.04
N GLU A 221 -15.13 6.74 30.76
CA GLU A 221 -15.18 7.10 32.18
C GLU A 221 -14.32 6.17 33.04
N GLN A 222 -14.36 4.86 32.78
CA GLN A 222 -13.53 3.89 33.49
C GLN A 222 -12.02 4.15 33.29
N ARG A 223 -11.60 4.38 32.04
CA ARG A 223 -10.19 4.65 31.70
C ARG A 223 -9.74 6.00 32.26
N LEU A 224 -10.59 7.02 32.19
CA LEU A 224 -10.31 8.34 32.76
C LEU A 224 -10.10 8.25 34.28
N ASN A 225 -10.98 7.55 35.00
CA ASN A 225 -10.85 7.36 36.44
C ASN A 225 -9.56 6.61 36.81
N THR A 226 -9.21 5.56 36.06
CA THR A 226 -7.97 4.81 36.28
C THR A 226 -6.75 5.70 36.07
N MET A 227 -6.75 6.52 35.03
CA MET A 227 -5.66 7.46 34.75
C MET A 227 -5.54 8.54 35.83
N MET A 228 -6.65 9.16 36.25
CA MET A 228 -6.66 10.14 37.34
C MET A 228 -6.11 9.54 38.64
N GLN A 229 -6.48 8.30 38.99
CA GLN A 229 -5.92 7.61 40.16
C GLN A 229 -4.41 7.38 40.03
N SER A 230 -3.93 7.01 38.85
CA SER A 230 -2.51 6.80 38.61
C SER A 230 -1.70 8.10 38.73
N GLU A 231 -2.22 9.22 38.24
CA GLU A 231 -1.56 10.53 38.33
C GLU A 231 -1.60 11.08 39.76
N LEU A 232 -2.71 10.91 40.48
CA LEU A 232 -2.78 11.26 41.91
C LEU A 232 -1.75 10.49 42.73
N GLN A 233 -1.56 9.20 42.43
CA GLN A 233 -0.56 8.39 43.12
C GLN A 233 0.86 8.86 42.80
N ARG A 234 1.12 9.28 41.57
CA ARG A 234 2.41 9.86 41.16
C ARG A 234 2.70 11.16 41.89
N GLU A 235 1.72 12.07 42.00
CA GLU A 235 1.86 13.33 42.74
C GLU A 235 2.16 13.07 44.22
N LYS A 236 1.43 12.16 44.88
CA LYS A 236 1.66 11.79 46.29
C LYS A 236 3.07 11.27 46.54
N VAL A 237 3.54 10.32 45.71
CA VAL A 237 4.89 9.76 45.84
C VAL A 237 5.97 10.82 45.59
N ALA A 238 5.74 11.74 44.65
CA ALA A 238 6.66 12.84 44.39
C ALA A 238 6.72 13.83 45.57
N GLU A 239 5.58 14.17 46.17
CA GLU A 239 5.51 15.02 47.36
C GLU A 239 6.17 14.38 48.58
N GLU A 240 5.92 13.10 48.85
CA GLU A 240 6.55 12.37 49.94
C GLU A 240 8.08 12.36 49.77
N LYS A 241 8.58 12.05 48.56
CA LYS A 241 10.01 12.09 48.26
C LYS A 241 10.61 13.49 48.40
N MET A 242 9.91 14.53 47.93
CA MET A 242 10.35 15.92 48.08
C MET A 242 10.42 16.33 49.55
N ARG A 243 9.42 15.92 50.35
CA ARG A 243 9.39 16.19 51.79
C ARG A 243 10.52 15.47 52.51
N GLU A 244 10.81 14.22 52.15
CA GLU A 244 11.96 13.48 52.68
C GLU A 244 13.30 14.12 52.32
N SER A 245 13.47 14.59 51.08
CA SER A 245 14.72 15.27 50.69
C SER A 245 14.91 16.59 51.41
N ILE A 246 13.84 17.39 51.56
CA ILE A 246 13.88 18.64 52.32
C ILE A 246 14.20 18.36 53.80
N GLN A 247 13.62 17.31 54.40
CA GLN A 247 13.91 16.93 55.77
C GLN A 247 15.38 16.51 55.93
N LYS A 248 15.90 15.67 55.03
CA LYS A 248 17.31 15.25 55.04
C LYS A 248 18.27 16.43 54.86
N GLU A 249 17.93 17.39 53.99
CA GLU A 249 18.72 18.59 53.79
C GLU A 249 18.72 19.49 55.04
N ASN A 250 17.55 19.67 55.69
CA ASN A 250 17.44 20.42 56.93
C ASN A 250 18.21 19.76 58.09
N ASP A 251 18.10 18.43 58.23
CA ASP A 251 18.82 17.66 59.24
C ASP A 251 20.35 17.73 59.01
N ALA A 252 20.79 17.69 57.75
CA ALA A 252 22.19 17.86 57.38
C ALA A 252 22.72 19.27 57.69
N LYS A 253 21.94 20.32 57.37
CA LYS A 253 22.26 21.71 57.71
C LYS A 253 22.35 21.90 59.23
N ALA A 254 21.38 21.40 59.98
CA ALA A 254 21.40 21.48 61.45
C ALA A 254 22.60 20.73 62.07
N ALA A 255 22.98 19.57 61.52
CA ALA A 255 24.17 18.83 61.95
C ALA A 255 25.47 19.57 61.62
N GLN A 256 25.53 20.27 60.47
CA GLN A 256 26.66 21.10 60.09
C GLN A 256 26.78 22.34 60.99
N GLU A 257 25.68 23.05 61.26
CA GLU A 257 25.67 24.17 62.20
C GLU A 257 26.02 23.74 63.64
N ALA A 258 25.60 22.55 64.07
CA ALA A 258 25.99 22.00 65.37
C ALA A 258 27.50 21.68 65.43
N LYS A 259 28.08 21.16 64.35
CA LYS A 259 29.53 20.94 64.24
C LYS A 259 30.30 22.26 64.22
N GLU A 260 29.83 23.28 63.52
CA GLU A 260 30.44 24.62 63.50
C GLU A 260 30.35 25.31 64.86
N LYS A 261 29.22 25.19 65.58
CA LYS A 261 29.07 25.72 66.95
C LYS A 261 29.96 24.97 67.95
N ALA A 262 30.12 23.65 67.81
CA ALA A 262 31.05 22.86 68.62
C ALA A 262 32.52 23.21 68.33
N ALA A 263 32.88 23.45 67.07
CA ALA A 263 34.19 23.93 66.68
C ALA A 263 34.47 25.35 67.22
N ALA A 264 33.48 26.24 67.19
CA ALA A 264 33.58 27.59 67.75
C ALA A 264 33.71 27.60 69.28
N GLN A 265 33.06 26.67 70.00
CA GLN A 265 33.23 26.52 71.45
C GLN A 265 34.57 25.91 71.86
N THR A 266 35.24 25.19 70.96
CA THR A 266 36.60 24.67 71.20
C THR A 266 37.67 25.73 70.91
N ALA A 267 37.33 26.84 70.24
CA ALA A 267 38.25 27.92 69.90
C ALA A 267 38.35 29.06 70.94
N VAL A 268 37.63 28.99 72.07
CA VAL A 268 37.68 30.01 73.15
C VAL A 268 38.54 29.56 74.34
N VAL A 269 39.75 29.06 74.09
CA VAL A 269 40.83 28.98 75.12
C VAL A 269 42.17 29.19 74.43
N GLN A 270 42.56 30.47 74.29
CA GLN A 270 43.93 31.03 74.40
C GLN A 270 44.12 32.23 73.46
N THR A 271 44.43 33.39 74.05
CA THR A 271 44.90 34.60 73.39
C THR A 271 46.41 34.76 73.56
N GLU A 272 47.12 34.76 72.41
CA GLU A 272 48.23 35.66 71.98
C GLU A 272 49.63 35.66 72.68
N PRO A 273 50.74 36.16 72.07
CA PRO A 273 50.90 36.87 70.76
C PRO A 273 52.15 36.48 69.89
N VAL A 274 52.29 37.18 68.75
CA VAL A 274 53.51 37.51 67.95
C VAL A 274 53.85 36.62 66.74
N ALA A 275 53.66 37.17 65.54
CA ALA A 275 54.70 37.46 64.52
C ALA A 275 54.11 37.47 63.10
N GLN A 276 54.20 38.60 62.39
CA GLN A 276 54.15 38.64 60.92
C GLN A 276 55.38 37.90 60.35
N PRO A 277 55.24 37.21 59.21
CA PRO A 277 55.59 37.88 57.95
C PRO A 277 54.61 37.64 56.79
N GLU A 278 54.64 38.61 55.87
CA GLU A 278 54.37 38.63 54.42
C GLU A 278 54.64 37.31 53.62
N PRO A 279 54.24 37.21 52.33
CA PRO A 279 52.89 37.08 51.76
C PRO A 279 52.76 35.79 50.87
N ALA A 280 51.60 35.63 50.21
CA ALA A 280 51.34 34.76 49.04
C ALA A 280 51.09 33.25 49.25
N ALA A 281 49.84 32.85 48.99
CA ALA A 281 49.48 31.82 48.00
C ALA A 281 47.95 31.68 47.98
N GLU A 282 47.28 32.51 47.18
CA GLU A 282 45.95 32.14 46.67
C GLU A 282 46.14 30.81 45.94
N SER A 283 45.46 29.76 46.40
CA SER A 283 45.37 28.50 45.69
C SER A 283 44.59 28.73 44.40
N GLY A 284 45.31 29.18 43.37
CA GLY A 284 44.77 29.38 42.04
C GLY A 284 44.29 28.04 41.49
N LEU A 285 42.96 27.87 41.41
CA LEU A 285 42.37 26.96 40.45
C LEU A 285 43.04 27.23 39.09
N SER A 286 43.47 26.17 38.41
CA SER A 286 44.05 26.32 37.08
C SER A 286 43.06 27.06 36.17
N GLU A 287 43.56 27.80 35.18
CA GLU A 287 42.70 28.45 34.17
C GLU A 287 41.72 27.44 33.55
N ALA A 288 42.16 26.19 33.31
CA ALA A 288 41.31 25.10 32.85
C ALA A 288 40.20 24.74 33.85
N ASP A 289 40.49 24.72 35.15
CA ASP A 289 39.50 24.42 36.19
C ASP A 289 38.47 25.54 36.36
N LYS A 290 38.89 26.81 36.25
CA LYS A 290 37.99 27.97 36.25
C LYS A 290 37.03 27.93 35.07
N LEU A 291 37.51 27.56 33.89
CA LEU A 291 36.68 27.40 32.69
C LEU A 291 35.70 26.22 32.83
N ARG A 292 36.13 25.10 33.42
CA ARG A 292 35.26 23.94 33.71
C ARG A 292 34.21 24.24 34.78
N GLN A 293 34.51 25.12 35.74
CA GLN A 293 33.56 25.56 36.74
C GLN A 293 32.49 26.46 36.08
N ARG A 294 32.92 27.44 35.29
CA ARG A 294 32.00 28.33 34.56
C ARG A 294 31.12 27.58 33.56
N ALA A 295 31.66 26.58 32.87
CA ALA A 295 30.87 25.73 31.97
C ALA A 295 29.77 24.97 32.72
N ARG A 296 30.04 24.49 33.95
CA ARG A 296 29.04 23.80 34.78
C ARG A 296 27.95 24.74 35.27
N GLU A 297 28.29 25.99 35.61
CA GLU A 297 27.32 27.01 36.01
C GLU A 297 26.38 27.40 34.86
N ILE A 298 26.92 27.57 33.65
CA ILE A 298 26.11 27.84 32.45
C ILE A 298 25.24 26.64 32.09
N ASP A 299 25.76 25.42 32.18
CA ASP A 299 25.00 24.20 31.90
C ASP A 299 23.83 24.00 32.88
N GLN A 300 24.05 24.33 34.16
CA GLN A 300 23.01 24.32 35.18
C GLN A 300 21.97 25.40 34.94
N ALA A 301 22.38 26.64 34.62
CA ALA A 301 21.47 27.73 34.30
C ALA A 301 20.60 27.42 33.06
N ALA A 302 21.19 26.80 32.04
CA ALA A 302 20.48 26.39 30.83
C ALA A 302 19.33 25.41 31.13
N ASN A 303 19.45 24.55 32.14
CA ASN A 303 18.38 23.61 32.48
C ASN A 303 17.15 24.27 33.14
N TYR A 304 17.19 25.57 33.44
CA TYR A 304 16.09 26.35 34.04
C TYR A 304 15.51 27.42 33.11
N THR A 305 15.89 27.44 31.82
CA THR A 305 15.32 28.37 30.84
C THR A 305 14.26 27.70 29.97
N ASP A 306 13.09 28.35 29.87
CA ASP A 306 11.95 27.91 29.04
C ASP A 306 12.07 28.36 27.57
N ASP A 307 13.05 29.19 27.22
CA ASP A 307 13.28 29.65 25.84
C ASP A 307 14.25 28.71 25.11
N ALA A 308 13.72 27.96 24.14
CA ALA A 308 14.47 27.01 23.32
C ALA A 308 15.61 27.63 22.49
N ALA A 309 15.57 28.95 22.21
CA ALA A 309 16.67 29.66 21.55
C ALA A 309 17.77 30.02 22.55
N ALA A 310 17.41 30.44 23.77
CA ALA A 310 18.35 30.71 24.85
C ALA A 310 19.07 29.43 25.31
N TYR A 311 18.33 28.34 25.53
CA TYR A 311 18.88 27.02 25.88
C TYR A 311 19.98 26.56 24.91
N ARG A 312 19.75 26.71 23.60
CA ARG A 312 20.70 26.30 22.57
C ARG A 312 21.96 27.16 22.55
N ARG A 313 21.85 28.47 22.84
CA ARG A 313 23.00 29.37 22.92
C ARG A 313 23.85 29.08 24.15
N GLU A 314 23.21 28.91 25.31
CA GLU A 314 23.90 28.64 26.58
C GLU A 314 24.58 27.26 26.60
N LYS A 315 23.95 26.22 26.04
CA LYS A 315 24.59 24.90 25.85
C LYS A 315 25.79 24.97 24.89
N ALA A 316 25.73 25.79 23.85
CA ALA A 316 26.85 25.97 22.94
C ALA A 316 28.03 26.69 23.62
N GLU A 317 27.74 27.71 24.43
CA GLU A 317 28.74 28.45 25.21
C GLU A 317 29.43 27.54 26.26
N ALA A 318 28.65 26.73 27.00
CA ALA A 318 29.21 25.77 27.95
C ALA A 318 30.13 24.74 27.26
N ALA A 319 29.74 24.25 26.09
CA ALA A 319 30.55 23.31 25.31
C ALA A 319 31.86 23.94 24.80
N GLU A 320 31.84 25.23 24.45
CA GLU A 320 33.03 25.97 24.01
C GLU A 320 34.04 26.17 25.14
N LEU A 321 33.57 26.52 26.35
CA LEU A 321 34.42 26.67 27.53
C LEU A 321 35.09 25.34 27.93
N VAL A 322 34.40 24.21 27.79
CA VAL A 322 35.01 22.88 28.02
C VAL A 322 36.08 22.56 26.99
N ARG A 323 35.89 22.93 25.72
CA ARG A 323 36.92 22.77 24.69
C ARG A 323 38.15 23.63 24.97
N GLN A 324 37.97 24.88 25.42
CA GLN A 324 39.06 25.77 25.80
C GLN A 324 39.83 25.23 27.01
N ALA A 325 39.14 24.70 28.02
CA ALA A 325 39.78 24.05 29.17
C ALA A 325 40.63 22.84 28.75
N ASN A 326 40.11 21.98 27.88
CA ASN A 326 40.83 20.80 27.40
C ASN A 326 42.03 21.17 26.51
N ALA A 327 41.94 22.28 25.77
CA ALA A 327 43.07 22.80 24.98
C ALA A 327 44.20 23.34 25.88
N LEU A 328 43.86 23.97 27.00
CA LEU A 328 44.84 24.44 27.99
C LEU A 328 45.55 23.28 28.70
N ASP A 329 44.82 22.23 29.08
CA ASP A 329 45.41 21.01 29.65
C ASP A 329 46.36 20.31 28.66
N ALA A 330 46.00 20.31 27.36
CA ALA A 330 46.83 19.74 26.30
C ALA A 330 48.12 20.55 26.02
N GLN A 331 48.12 21.86 26.29
CA GLN A 331 49.31 22.70 26.17
C GLN A 331 50.27 22.60 27.37
N GLN A 332 49.78 22.13 28.53
CA GLN A 332 50.58 21.97 29.75
C GLN A 332 51.23 20.58 29.91
N SER A 333 50.98 19.65 28.98
CA SER A 333 51.59 18.32 28.96
C SER A 333 52.69 18.22 27.90
N GLU A 334 53.97 18.36 28.29
CA GLU A 334 55.12 18.04 27.43
C GLU A 334 55.35 16.52 27.29
N PRO A 335 55.85 16.03 26.14
CA PRO A 335 56.10 14.60 25.93
C PRO A 335 57.42 14.17 26.59
N VAL A 336 57.33 13.24 27.55
CA VAL A 336 58.50 12.58 28.15
C VAL A 336 59.15 11.63 27.14
N VAL A 337 60.33 12.01 26.66
CA VAL A 337 61.26 11.16 25.89
C VAL A 337 61.82 10.09 26.84
N LYS A 338 61.58 8.81 26.55
CA LYS A 338 62.25 7.67 27.23
C LYS A 338 63.31 7.07 26.31
N SER A 339 64.55 7.08 26.81
CA SER A 339 65.73 6.40 26.26
C SER A 339 65.67 4.88 26.48
N GLU A 340 65.96 4.11 25.44
CA GLU A 340 66.13 2.66 25.44
C GLU A 340 67.60 2.25 25.64
N GLU A 341 67.84 1.12 26.32
CA GLU A 341 68.79 0.03 25.99
C GLU A 341 68.94 -0.96 27.18
N PRO A 342 69.42 -2.22 27.02
CA PRO A 342 68.87 -3.30 26.19
C PRO A 342 68.89 -4.68 26.92
N VAL A 343 68.46 -5.75 26.23
CA VAL A 343 69.17 -7.07 26.06
C VAL A 343 68.17 -8.22 25.80
N GLN A 344 68.19 -8.68 24.54
CA GLN A 344 68.26 -10.07 24.00
C GLN A 344 67.27 -11.16 24.44
N TYR A 345 66.93 -12.17 23.64
CA TYR A 345 66.81 -12.45 22.20
C TYR A 345 66.22 -13.88 22.21
N ASN A 346 65.22 -14.19 21.39
CA ASN A 346 65.14 -15.52 20.79
C ASN A 346 64.34 -15.44 19.49
N ALA A 347 65.05 -15.75 18.40
CA ALA A 347 64.57 -15.82 17.03
C ALA A 347 63.72 -17.09 16.83
N THR A 348 62.63 -17.07 16.08
CA THR A 348 62.55 -17.27 14.60
C THR A 348 61.07 -17.51 14.23
N PRO A 349 60.65 -17.52 12.95
CA PRO A 349 60.98 -16.62 11.86
C PRO A 349 59.72 -15.97 11.21
N ASP A 350 59.98 -14.83 10.57
CA ASP A 350 59.35 -14.19 9.40
C ASP A 350 58.49 -15.15 8.52
N ARG A 351 57.38 -14.77 7.86
CA ARG A 351 57.19 -13.55 7.06
C ARG A 351 55.75 -13.45 6.50
N THR A 352 55.21 -12.23 6.54
CA THR A 352 54.26 -11.61 5.58
C THR A 352 52.87 -12.19 5.30
N GLY A 353 51.85 -11.37 5.62
CA GLY A 353 51.01 -10.77 4.57
C GLY A 353 49.57 -11.25 4.44
N VAL A 354 48.66 -10.27 4.40
CA VAL A 354 47.26 -10.31 3.94
C VAL A 354 46.21 -10.69 5.00
N TRP A 355 45.58 -9.66 5.57
CA TRP A 355 44.26 -9.78 6.21
C TRP A 355 43.22 -10.09 5.12
N GLY A 356 42.92 -11.37 4.95
CA GLY A 356 41.76 -11.83 4.19
C GLY A 356 40.51 -11.74 5.06
N SER A 357 39.54 -10.94 4.63
CA SER A 357 38.16 -10.99 5.12
C SER A 357 37.59 -12.40 4.94
N PRO A 358 36.88 -12.98 5.93
CA PRO A 358 36.10 -14.17 5.68
C PRO A 358 34.85 -13.80 4.87
N MET A 359 34.93 -13.98 3.55
CA MET A 359 33.75 -14.17 2.70
C MET A 359 33.02 -15.43 3.19
N GLY A 360 31.73 -15.29 3.48
CA GLY A 360 30.90 -16.44 3.86
C GLY A 360 29.44 -16.12 4.19
N ALA A 361 29.06 -14.85 4.40
CA ALA A 361 27.67 -14.47 4.56
C ALA A 361 27.11 -13.93 3.23
N LYS A 362 26.26 -14.73 2.57
CA LYS A 362 25.45 -14.24 1.43
C LYS A 362 24.54 -13.11 1.94
N PRO A 363 24.40 -11.98 1.23
CA PRO A 363 23.47 -10.93 1.63
C PRO A 363 22.04 -11.47 1.58
N SER A 364 21.34 -11.40 2.70
CA SER A 364 19.90 -11.65 2.78
C SER A 364 19.15 -10.44 2.22
N ILE A 365 18.25 -10.68 1.27
CA ILE A 365 17.46 -9.65 0.61
C ILE A 365 15.99 -9.80 1.01
N ASP A 366 15.31 -8.68 1.23
CA ASP A 366 13.87 -8.65 1.47
C ASP A 366 13.12 -8.73 0.12
N LEU A 367 12.30 -9.77 -0.05
CA LEU A 367 11.46 -9.98 -1.22
C LEU A 367 10.05 -9.44 -0.94
N ILE A 368 9.56 -8.52 -1.77
CA ILE A 368 8.16 -8.09 -1.78
C ILE A 368 7.53 -8.59 -3.08
N VAL A 369 6.61 -9.55 -2.96
CA VAL A 369 5.83 -10.06 -4.09
C VAL A 369 4.46 -9.39 -4.07
N GLY A 370 4.12 -8.69 -5.16
CA GLY A 370 2.78 -8.12 -5.37
C GLY A 370 2.16 -8.71 -6.64
N VAL A 371 0.90 -9.12 -6.56
CA VAL A 371 0.10 -9.55 -7.72
C VAL A 371 -0.83 -8.39 -8.07
N TYR A 372 -0.72 -7.85 -9.28
CA TYR A 372 -1.57 -6.76 -9.79
C TYR A 372 -2.95 -7.28 -10.18
N ASP A 373 -3.73 -7.77 -9.19
CA ASP A 373 -5.19 -7.92 -9.33
C ASP A 373 -5.95 -8.03 -7.98
N GLN A 374 -5.30 -7.86 -6.82
CA GLN A 374 -5.99 -7.82 -5.52
C GLN A 374 -5.35 -6.78 -4.58
N PRO A 375 -6.12 -5.86 -3.97
CA PRO A 375 -5.54 -4.72 -3.26
C PRO A 375 -4.81 -5.00 -1.93
N ASP A 376 -4.86 -6.19 -1.33
CA ASP A 376 -4.42 -6.36 0.08
C ASP A 376 -3.63 -7.65 0.41
N THR A 377 -2.71 -8.10 -0.44
CA THR A 377 -1.82 -9.23 -0.09
C THR A 377 -0.34 -8.96 -0.31
N HIS A 378 0.29 -8.24 0.64
CA HIS A 378 1.75 -8.19 0.72
C HIS A 378 2.26 -9.25 1.71
N ARG A 379 2.87 -10.33 1.20
CA ARG A 379 3.67 -11.26 2.01
C ARG A 379 5.15 -10.88 1.86
N LYS A 380 5.81 -10.57 2.98
CA LYS A 380 7.28 -10.44 3.04
C LYS A 380 7.91 -11.81 3.22
N ALA A 381 8.85 -12.16 2.36
CA ALA A 381 9.66 -13.37 2.49
C ALA A 381 11.14 -13.02 2.25
N THR A 382 12.05 -13.68 2.96
CA THR A 382 13.50 -13.54 2.74
C THR A 382 13.97 -14.67 1.83
N ALA A 383 14.58 -14.33 0.70
CA ALA A 383 15.08 -15.29 -0.28
C ALA A 383 16.35 -14.76 -0.95
N THR A 384 17.18 -15.65 -1.49
CA THR A 384 18.35 -15.25 -2.29
C THR A 384 17.93 -14.85 -3.70
N LEU A 385 18.78 -14.08 -4.41
CA LEU A 385 18.51 -13.62 -5.78
C LEU A 385 18.26 -14.80 -6.76
N GLU A 386 19.00 -15.91 -6.58
CA GLU A 386 18.83 -17.15 -7.34
C GLU A 386 17.47 -17.80 -7.09
N GLN A 387 17.01 -17.82 -5.82
CA GLN A 387 15.69 -18.34 -5.45
C GLN A 387 14.54 -17.48 -6.00
N GLY A 388 14.72 -16.15 -6.05
CA GLY A 388 13.75 -15.24 -6.66
C GLY A 388 13.59 -15.47 -8.17
N ALA A 389 14.70 -15.72 -8.87
CA ALA A 389 14.69 -16.00 -10.31
C ALA A 389 14.01 -17.35 -10.65
N GLU A 390 14.22 -18.39 -9.85
CA GLU A 390 13.51 -19.67 -10.02
C GLU A 390 12.01 -19.53 -9.74
N PHE A 391 11.63 -18.76 -8.75
CA PHE A 391 10.23 -18.50 -8.41
C PHE A 391 9.49 -17.75 -9.53
N ALA A 392 10.10 -16.72 -10.13
CA ALA A 392 9.52 -16.00 -11.26
C ALA A 392 9.34 -16.91 -12.49
N LYS A 393 10.29 -17.81 -12.76
CA LYS A 393 10.16 -18.82 -13.83
C LYS A 393 9.02 -19.79 -13.57
N ALA A 394 8.86 -20.25 -12.34
CA ALA A 394 7.77 -21.15 -11.95
C ALA A 394 6.38 -20.49 -12.10
N MET A 395 6.23 -19.22 -11.70
CA MET A 395 4.94 -18.52 -11.84
C MET A 395 4.55 -18.24 -13.30
N THR A 396 5.52 -17.92 -14.15
CA THR A 396 5.25 -17.64 -15.58
C THR A 396 4.84 -18.91 -16.33
N ALA A 397 5.27 -20.10 -15.89
CA ALA A 397 4.88 -21.38 -16.47
C ALA A 397 3.43 -21.77 -16.14
N ASP A 398 2.91 -21.34 -14.99
CA ASP A 398 1.56 -21.68 -14.51
C ASP A 398 0.47 -20.74 -15.08
N GLN A 399 0.82 -19.49 -15.39
CA GLN A 399 -0.11 -18.48 -15.93
C GLN A 399 0.57 -17.64 -17.03
N PRO A 400 0.61 -18.11 -18.30
CA PRO A 400 1.41 -17.48 -19.36
C PRO A 400 0.92 -16.10 -19.82
N ASN A 401 -0.30 -15.68 -19.42
CA ASN A 401 -0.90 -14.40 -19.80
C ASN A 401 -0.90 -13.35 -18.67
N THR A 402 -0.29 -13.65 -17.52
CA THR A 402 -0.26 -12.77 -16.36
C THR A 402 1.11 -12.12 -16.24
N VAL A 403 1.16 -10.79 -16.17
CA VAL A 403 2.42 -10.04 -16.01
C VAL A 403 2.76 -9.97 -14.52
N TYR A 404 3.86 -10.61 -14.14
CA TYR A 404 4.40 -10.54 -12.78
C TYR A 404 5.56 -9.55 -12.74
N ALA A 405 5.47 -8.56 -11.85
CA ALA A 405 6.56 -7.64 -11.56
C ALA A 405 7.09 -7.94 -10.15
N MET A 406 8.38 -8.28 -10.04
CA MET A 406 9.04 -8.53 -8.77
C MET A 406 10.10 -7.46 -8.53
N TRP A 407 10.02 -6.80 -7.37
CA TRP A 407 10.92 -5.73 -6.98
C TRP A 407 11.82 -6.20 -5.84
N VAL A 408 13.14 -6.09 -6.04
CA VAL A 408 14.15 -6.59 -5.12
C VAL A 408 14.98 -5.39 -4.64
N ASN A 409 14.83 -5.04 -3.36
CA ASN A 409 15.50 -3.87 -2.78
C ASN A 409 16.72 -4.33 -1.97
N SER A 410 17.94 -3.98 -2.41
CA SER A 410 19.17 -4.35 -1.71
C SER A 410 19.57 -3.29 -0.70
N ILE A 411 19.72 -3.69 0.57
CA ILE A 411 20.35 -2.85 1.59
C ILE A 411 21.86 -2.92 1.34
N ALA A 412 22.44 -1.82 0.86
CA ALA A 412 23.85 -1.57 0.52
C ALA A 412 24.28 -1.83 -0.95
N ASN A 413 24.59 -0.73 -1.65
CA ASN A 413 25.46 -0.58 -2.85
C ASN A 413 25.40 -1.65 -3.97
N SER A 414 24.25 -2.26 -4.22
CA SER A 414 24.02 -3.17 -5.36
C SER A 414 22.85 -2.67 -6.22
N PRO A 415 22.91 -2.83 -7.56
CA PRO A 415 21.84 -2.36 -8.46
C PRO A 415 20.52 -3.09 -8.18
N ALA A 416 19.41 -2.35 -8.20
CA ALA A 416 18.08 -2.93 -8.08
C ALA A 416 17.77 -3.78 -9.34
N ALA A 417 17.07 -4.89 -9.19
CA ALA A 417 16.70 -5.74 -10.31
C ALA A 417 15.18 -5.81 -10.46
N LEU A 418 14.70 -5.63 -11.70
CA LEU A 418 13.32 -5.81 -12.09
C LEU A 418 13.20 -7.09 -12.91
N PHE A 419 12.31 -7.99 -12.50
CA PHE A 419 12.00 -9.19 -13.28
C PHE A 419 10.64 -9.02 -13.96
N LEU A 420 10.63 -9.19 -15.28
CA LEU A 420 9.45 -9.07 -16.14
C LEU A 420 9.42 -10.27 -17.08
N ASN A 421 8.38 -11.11 -16.97
CA ASN A 421 8.13 -12.25 -17.85
C ASN A 421 9.37 -13.15 -18.07
N GLY A 422 10.10 -13.46 -16.99
CA GLY A 422 11.28 -14.31 -17.03
C GLY A 422 12.57 -13.64 -17.53
N GLN A 423 12.55 -12.35 -17.85
CA GLN A 423 13.75 -11.56 -18.14
C GLN A 423 14.17 -10.69 -16.95
N THR A 424 15.48 -10.60 -16.74
CA THR A 424 16.10 -9.79 -15.68
C THR A 424 16.58 -8.48 -16.26
N TYR A 425 16.12 -7.37 -15.68
CA TYR A 425 16.60 -6.02 -15.99
C TYR A 425 17.34 -5.47 -14.77
N LEU A 426 18.63 -5.20 -14.94
CA LEU A 426 19.42 -4.48 -13.93
C LEU A 426 19.14 -2.99 -14.07
N MET A 427 18.69 -2.37 -13.00
CA MET A 427 18.46 -0.93 -12.92
C MET A 427 19.72 -0.31 -12.32
N GLU A 428 20.42 0.52 -13.10
CA GLU A 428 21.49 1.36 -12.56
C GLU A 428 20.90 2.37 -11.57
N ALA A 429 21.62 2.63 -10.48
CA ALA A 429 21.16 3.43 -9.34
C ALA A 429 21.08 4.93 -9.65
#